data_AF-A0A4Q3Z7W7-F1
#
_entry.id   AF-A0A4Q3Z7W7-F1
#
_cell.length_a   1.000
_cell.length_b   1.000
_cell.length_c   1.000
_cell.angle_alpha   90.00
_cell.angle_beta   90.00
_cell.angle_gamma   90.00
#
_symmetry.space_group_name_H-M   'P 1'
#
loop_
_entity.id
_entity.type
_entity.pdbx_description
1 polymer ?
#
loop_
_entity_poly.entity_id
_entity_poly.type
_entity_poly.pdbx_seq_one_letter_code
_entity_poly.pdbx_strand_id
1 'polypeptide(L)'
;MPMPGPDPDALWIDEDANRPTVIFHAYFGTGHNGNRQKRAVALLRRLARGDWTCRWCGDALRDWRRVDARYCCEGCRKRAARTRRAEAVGMHR
;
A
#
# COMPACT_ATOMS: atom_id res chain seq x y z
N MET A 1 7.45 -18.94 7.29
CA MET A 1 6.87 -17.98 8.26
C MET A 1 6.43 -16.74 7.50
N PRO A 2 5.18 -16.26 7.60
CA PRO A 2 4.81 -14.99 6.99
C PRO A 2 5.57 -13.86 7.68
N MET A 3 6.22 -12.99 6.91
CA MET A 3 6.88 -11.80 7.47
C MET A 3 5.82 -10.94 8.16
N PRO A 4 6.05 -10.50 9.42
CA PRO A 4 5.11 -9.63 10.10
C PRO A 4 4.91 -8.37 9.26
N GLY A 5 3.64 -8.01 9.08
CA GLY A 5 3.29 -6.75 8.42
C GLY A 5 3.93 -5.57 9.16
N PRO A 6 4.26 -4.49 8.46
CA PRO A 6 4.72 -3.29 9.14
C PRO A 6 3.63 -2.81 10.10
N ASP A 7 4.06 -2.31 11.25
CA ASP A 7 3.21 -1.75 12.31
C ASP A 7 2.11 -0.84 11.72
N PRO A 8 0.82 -1.18 11.92
CA PRO A 8 -0.31 -0.45 11.34
C PRO A 8 -0.47 0.94 11.96
N ASP A 9 -0.06 1.15 13.21
CA ASP A 9 -0.27 2.41 13.94
C ASP A 9 0.93 3.37 13.80
N ALA A 10 1.97 2.97 13.06
CA ALA A 10 3.20 3.73 12.94
C ALA A 10 3.14 4.87 11.92
N LEU A 11 2.14 4.89 11.03
CA LEU A 11 2.02 5.80 9.89
C LEU A 11 0.56 6.16 9.64
N TRP A 12 0.29 7.44 9.40
CA TRP A 12 -1.01 7.90 8.91
C TRP A 12 -0.85 8.88 7.76
N ILE A 13 -1.84 8.89 6.86
CA ILE A 13 -1.96 9.86 5.78
C ILE A 13 -2.85 10.98 6.31
N ASP A 14 -2.36 12.21 6.24
CA ASP A 14 -3.17 13.40 6.48
C ASP A 14 -3.87 13.75 5.17
N GLU A 15 -5.18 13.49 5.12
CA GLU A 15 -6.06 13.73 3.96
C GLU A 15 -6.62 15.17 3.93
N ASP A 16 -6.51 15.92 5.03
CA ASP A 16 -6.94 17.33 5.15
C ASP A 16 -5.86 18.31 4.65
N ALA A 17 -4.61 17.85 4.58
CA ALA A 17 -3.54 18.61 3.98
C ALA A 17 -3.78 18.82 2.48
N ASN A 18 -3.70 20.08 2.03
CA ASN A 18 -3.77 20.49 0.62
C ASN A 18 -2.67 19.85 -0.26
N ARG A 19 -1.76 19.07 0.35
CA ARG A 19 -0.72 18.26 -0.27
C ARG A 19 -0.67 16.91 0.45
N PRO A 20 -0.43 15.79 -0.27
CA PRO A 20 -0.33 14.48 0.36
C PRO A 20 0.75 14.52 1.43
N THR A 21 0.36 14.32 2.69
CA THR A 21 1.25 14.39 3.84
C THR A 21 1.22 13.06 4.57
N VAL A 22 2.39 12.50 4.85
CA VAL A 22 2.53 11.21 5.53
C VAL A 22 3.29 11.45 6.82
N ILE A 23 2.65 11.18 7.95
CA ILE A 23 3.20 11.39 9.28
C ILE A 23 3.55 10.02 9.87
N PHE A 24 4.68 9.94 10.56
CA PHE A 24 5.11 8.71 11.24
C PHE A 24 5.62 9.01 12.64
N HIS A 25 5.35 8.10 13.59
CA HIS A 25 5.87 8.22 14.95
C HIS A 25 7.30 7.66 15.05
N ALA A 26 8.23 8.58 15.35
CA ALA A 26 9.63 8.30 15.65
C ALA A 26 9.84 8.12 17.16
N TYR A 27 9.54 6.94 17.70
CA TYR A 27 9.93 6.64 19.09
C TYR A 27 11.43 6.36 19.17
N PHE A 28 12.16 7.14 19.99
CA PHE A 28 13.62 7.08 20.18
C PHE A 28 14.15 5.73 20.68
N GLY A 29 13.29 4.78 21.11
CA GLY A 29 13.70 3.48 21.67
C GLY A 29 13.49 2.24 20.78
N THR A 30 12.80 2.35 19.64
CA THR A 30 12.58 1.20 18.74
C THR A 30 13.44 1.35 17.49
N GLY A 31 14.47 0.50 17.34
CA GLY A 31 15.48 0.54 16.26
C GLY A 31 14.98 0.36 14.81
N HIS A 32 13.70 0.66 14.54
CA HIS A 32 13.03 0.55 13.25
C HIS A 32 12.68 1.91 12.64
N ASN A 33 13.17 3.01 13.22
CA ASN A 33 12.85 4.38 12.81
C ASN A 33 13.24 4.66 11.34
N GLY A 34 14.41 4.17 10.91
CA GLY A 34 14.84 4.28 9.51
C GLY A 34 13.94 3.50 8.53
N ASN A 35 13.38 2.37 8.94
CA ASN A 35 12.45 1.60 8.11
C ASN A 35 11.08 2.29 8.01
N ARG A 36 10.62 2.93 9.10
CA ARG A 36 9.39 3.75 9.12
C ARG A 36 9.52 4.98 8.21
N GLN A 37 10.65 5.70 8.29
CA GLN A 37 10.92 6.84 7.41
C GLN A 37 10.99 6.43 5.93
N LYS A 38 11.70 5.33 5.60
CA LYS A 38 11.73 4.79 4.22
C LYS A 38 10.33 4.45 3.71
N ARG A 39 9.48 3.88 4.56
CA ARG A 39 8.08 3.58 4.25
C ARG A 39 7.28 4.86 4.01
N ALA A 40 7.42 5.87 4.87
CA ALA A 40 6.78 7.18 4.74
C ALA A 40 7.11 7.84 3.40
N VAL A 41 8.41 7.92 3.07
CA VAL A 41 8.90 8.53 1.83
C VAL A 41 8.40 7.78 0.60
N ALA A 42 8.40 6.45 0.64
CA ALA A 42 7.92 5.65 -0.48
C ALA A 42 6.40 5.82 -0.69
N LEU A 43 5.61 5.90 0.39
CA LEU A 43 4.17 6.15 0.34
C LEU A 43 3.88 7.55 -0.21
N LEU A 44 4.57 8.57 0.31
CA LEU A 44 4.49 9.94 -0.15
C LEU A 44 4.77 10.06 -1.65
N ARG A 45 5.81 9.38 -2.16
CA ARG A 45 6.12 9.35 -3.59
C ARG A 45 5.02 8.70 -4.44
N ARG A 46 4.27 7.73 -3.92
CA ARG A 46 3.15 7.12 -4.65
C ARG A 46 1.91 8.02 -4.62
N LEU A 47 1.63 8.64 -3.48
CA LEU A 47 0.55 9.63 -3.36
C LEU A 47 0.80 10.82 -4.28
N ALA A 48 2.02 11.36 -4.31
CA ALA A 48 2.41 12.46 -5.20
C ALA A 48 2.28 12.10 -6.69
N ARG A 49 2.38 10.82 -7.06
CA ARG A 49 2.15 10.33 -8.43
C ARG A 49 0.68 10.03 -8.73
N GLY A 50 -0.22 10.08 -7.75
CA GLY A 50 -1.61 9.64 -7.89
C GLY A 50 -1.77 8.13 -8.08
N ASP A 51 -0.72 7.35 -7.80
CA ASP A 51 -0.61 5.92 -8.14
C ASP A 51 -0.87 5.03 -6.90
N TRP A 52 -1.57 5.59 -5.91
CA TRP A 52 -1.92 4.95 -4.64
C TRP A 52 -3.38 4.46 -4.63
N THR A 53 -3.73 3.73 -5.67
CA THR A 53 -5.07 3.18 -5.89
C THR A 53 -5.03 1.68 -6.10
N CYS A 54 -6.16 1.02 -5.86
CA CYS A 54 -6.33 -0.40 -6.09
C CYS A 54 -6.40 -0.66 -7.59
N ARG A 55 -5.51 -1.51 -8.12
CA ARG A 55 -5.51 -1.88 -9.54
C ARG A 55 -6.74 -2.66 -10.02
N TRP A 56 -7.61 -3.10 -9.10
CA TRP A 56 -8.81 -3.87 -9.43
C TRP A 56 -10.08 -3.04 -9.34
N CYS A 57 -10.32 -2.37 -8.22
CA CYS A 57 -11.54 -1.58 -8.01
C CYS A 57 -11.35 -0.07 -8.18
N GLY A 58 -10.12 0.43 -8.33
CA GLY A 58 -9.84 1.86 -8.46
C GLY A 58 -9.80 2.62 -7.13
N ASP A 59 -10.34 2.07 -6.04
CA ASP A 59 -10.39 2.75 -4.74
C ASP A 59 -9.00 3.09 -4.19
N ALA A 60 -8.93 4.16 -3.40
CA ALA A 60 -7.72 4.53 -2.67
C ALA A 60 -7.26 3.39 -1.75
N LEU A 61 -5.94 3.15 -1.73
CA LEU A 61 -5.34 2.20 -0.81
C LEU A 61 -5.29 2.79 0.60
N ARG A 62 -5.64 2.00 1.61
CA ARG A 62 -5.52 2.43 3.01
C ARG A 62 -4.06 2.63 3.42
N ASP A 63 -3.82 3.59 4.29
CA ASP A 63 -2.54 4.03 4.88
C ASP A 63 -1.74 2.90 5.56
N TRP A 64 -2.40 2.01 6.30
CA TRP A 64 -1.79 0.85 6.95
C TRP A 64 -1.34 -0.25 5.98
N ARG A 65 -1.64 -0.14 4.67
CA ARG A 65 -1.12 -1.08 3.67
C ARG A 65 0.39 -0.91 3.48
N ARG A 66 1.02 -2.00 3.04
CA ARG A 66 2.42 -1.96 2.59
C ARG A 66 2.54 -1.07 1.37
N VAL A 67 3.65 -0.35 1.22
CA VAL A 67 3.85 0.61 0.11
C VAL A 67 3.94 -0.07 -1.26
N ASP A 68 4.26 -1.36 -1.29
CA ASP A 68 4.23 -2.19 -2.49
C ASP A 68 2.83 -2.80 -2.76
N ALA A 69 1.83 -2.53 -1.92
CA ALA A 69 0.47 -3.00 -2.13
C ALA A 69 -0.09 -2.46 -3.45
N ARG A 70 -0.76 -3.37 -4.17
CA ARG A 70 -1.44 -3.07 -5.45
C ARG A 70 -2.96 -3.21 -5.36
N TYR A 71 -3.47 -3.73 -4.24
CA TYR A 71 -4.88 -4.06 -4.05
C TYR A 71 -5.35 -3.65 -2.65
N CYS A 72 -6.56 -3.12 -2.54
CA CYS A 72 -7.15 -2.66 -1.28
C CYS A 72 -7.44 -3.80 -0.30
N CYS A 73 -7.79 -5.00 -0.80
CA CYS A 73 -8.12 -6.16 0.01
C CYS A 73 -7.74 -7.48 -0.67
N GLU A 74 -7.79 -8.58 0.10
CA GLU A 74 -7.51 -9.93 -0.41
C GLU A 74 -8.53 -10.35 -1.47
N GLY A 75 -9.79 -9.92 -1.33
CA GLY A 75 -10.84 -10.17 -2.33
C GLY A 75 -10.48 -9.60 -3.72
N CYS A 76 -10.05 -8.34 -3.76
CA CYS A 76 -9.59 -7.68 -4.99
C CYS A 76 -8.34 -8.37 -5.57
N ARG A 77 -7.40 -8.79 -4.70
CA ARG A 77 -6.22 -9.56 -5.13
C ARG A 77 -6.60 -10.90 -5.77
N LYS A 78 -7.54 -11.64 -5.17
CA LYS A 78 -8.03 -12.94 -5.67
C LYS A 78 -8.79 -12.78 -6.97
N ARG A 79 -9.67 -11.77 -7.08
CA ARG A 79 -10.39 -11.47 -8.33
C ARG A 79 -9.42 -11.13 -9.47
N ALA A 80 -8.48 -10.22 -9.24
CA ALA A 80 -7.46 -9.89 -10.23
C ALA A 80 -6.57 -11.10 -10.61
N ALA A 81 -6.29 -12.02 -9.68
CA ALA A 81 -5.58 -13.25 -9.99
C ALA A 81 -6.43 -14.24 -10.82
N ARG A 82 -7.74 -14.34 -10.52
CA ARG A 82 -8.68 -15.17 -11.27
C ARG A 82 -8.86 -14.67 -12.70
N THR A 83 -9.02 -13.35 -12.88
CA THR A 83 -9.12 -12.73 -14.22
C THR A 83 -7.88 -13.02 -15.06
N ARG A 84 -6.68 -12.77 -14.52
CA ARG A 84 -5.42 -13.06 -15.23
C ARG A 84 -5.28 -14.54 -15.63
N ARG A 85 -5.73 -15.46 -14.78
CA ARG A 85 -5.75 -16.89 -15.10
C ARG A 85 -6.77 -17.22 -16.19
N ALA A 86 -7.95 -16.60 -16.16
CA ALA A 86 -8.97 -16.78 -17.17
C ALA A 86 -8.50 -16.24 -18.54
N GLU A 87 -7.85 -15.08 -18.57
CA GLU A 87 -7.23 -14.52 -19.79
C GLU A 87 -6.13 -15.45 -20.33
N ALA A 88 -5.26 -15.99 -19.46
CA ALA A 88 -4.22 -16.92 -19.86
C ALA A 88 -4.79 -18.24 -20.45
N VAL A 89 -5.92 -18.72 -19.95
CA VAL A 89 -6.60 -19.91 -20.50
C VAL A 89 -7.37 -19.57 -21.79
N GLY A 90 -7.98 -18.39 -21.87
CA GLY A 90 -8.71 -17.93 -23.05
C GLY A 90 -7.80 -17.60 -24.24
N MET A 91 -6.55 -17.20 -24.00
CA MET A 91 -5.55 -16.92 -25.04
C MET A 91 -4.84 -18.19 -25.56
N HIS A 92 -5.17 -19.36 -25.02
CA HIS A 92 -4.77 -20.68 -25.50
C HIS A 92 -5.90 -21.40 -26.25
N ARG A 93 -6.84 -20.64 -26.82
CA ARG A 93 -7.94 -21.19 -27.61
C ARG A 93 -8.08 -20.48 -28.95
#